data_AF-A0A447MUM4-F1
#
_entry.id   AF-A0A447MUM4-F1
#
_cell.length_a   1.000
_cell.length_b   1.000
_cell.length_c   1.000
_cell.angle_alpha   90.00
_cell.angle_beta   90.00
_cell.angle_gamma   90.00
#
_symmetry.space_group_name_H-M   'P 1'
#
loop_
_entity.id
_entity.type
_entity.pdbx_description
1 polymer ?
#
loop_
_entity_poly.entity_id
_entity_poly.type
_entity_poly.pdbx_seq_one_letter_code
_entity_poly.pdbx_strand_id
1 'polypeptide(L)'
;MKKSRHCRKKSRAPEKRHGQCLPSQTEYDQQQLNELQEQKRQKDLLDAKAQAERNYQKTQKRRNEQNAALNRDNETESLRHQREVARITAMQYADAAVRNAALERENERHKKAMARQKEKPKAYHNDEAGRLLLQYSQQQAQTEGLIAAAKLSTTRKNDGSA
;
A
#
# COMPACT_ATOMS: atom_id res chain seq x y z
N MET A 1 -18.38 45.49 108.96
CA MET A 1 -18.06 45.53 107.51
C MET A 1 -18.59 44.28 106.84
N LYS A 2 -19.43 44.40 105.81
CA LYS A 2 -19.61 43.44 104.68
C LYS A 2 -20.67 44.04 103.73
N LYS A 3 -20.21 44.89 102.82
CA LYS A 3 -21.05 45.47 101.75
C LYS A 3 -21.14 44.46 100.60
N SER A 4 -22.38 44.24 100.19
CA SER A 4 -22.89 43.62 98.96
C SER A 4 -21.93 43.72 97.77
N ARG A 5 -21.66 42.58 97.12
CA ARG A 5 -21.13 42.51 95.75
C ARG A 5 -22.07 41.70 94.88
N HIS A 6 -22.65 42.39 93.90
CA HIS A 6 -23.49 41.85 92.85
C HIS A 6 -22.74 40.79 92.03
N CYS A 7 -23.26 39.56 91.97
CA CYS A 7 -22.91 38.61 90.92
C CYS A 7 -23.99 38.64 89.84
N ARG A 8 -23.64 39.29 88.72
CA ARG A 8 -24.40 39.45 87.49
C ARG A 8 -24.70 38.07 86.88
N LYS A 9 -25.97 37.63 86.89
CA LYS A 9 -26.42 36.47 86.08
C LYS A 9 -26.25 36.82 84.60
N LYS A 10 -25.13 36.39 83.97
CA LYS A 10 -25.02 36.34 82.52
C LYS A 10 -25.80 35.11 82.05
N SER A 11 -26.95 35.36 81.42
CA SER A 11 -27.68 34.38 80.62
C SER A 11 -26.77 33.85 79.50
N ARG A 12 -26.34 32.59 79.59
CA ARG A 12 -25.76 31.88 78.44
C ARG A 12 -26.92 31.39 77.58
N ALA A 13 -26.99 31.90 76.36
CA ALA A 13 -27.88 31.40 75.31
C ALA A 13 -27.58 29.91 75.04
N PRO A 14 -28.59 29.09 74.68
CA PRO A 14 -28.34 27.71 74.30
C PRO A 14 -27.59 27.66 72.96
N GLU A 15 -26.44 27.02 72.98
CA GLU A 15 -25.64 26.63 71.82
C GLU A 15 -26.53 25.83 70.85
N LYS A 16 -26.68 26.33 69.61
CA LYS A 16 -27.35 25.60 68.52
C LYS A 16 -26.58 24.31 68.27
N ARG A 17 -27.08 23.19 68.80
CA ARG A 17 -26.66 21.87 68.34
C ARG A 17 -27.06 21.77 66.87
N HIS A 18 -26.07 21.77 65.98
CA HIS A 18 -26.27 21.38 64.60
C HIS A 18 -26.70 19.91 64.60
N GLY A 19 -28.02 19.69 64.58
CA GLY A 19 -28.58 18.36 64.33
C GLY A 19 -28.07 17.91 62.97
N GLN A 20 -27.26 16.86 62.95
CA GLN A 20 -27.02 16.11 61.74
C GLN A 20 -28.38 15.54 61.32
N CYS A 21 -28.97 16.11 60.27
CA CYS A 21 -30.16 15.55 59.66
C CYS A 21 -29.77 14.20 59.08
N LEU A 22 -30.29 13.11 59.65
CA LEU A 22 -30.12 11.78 59.06
C LEU A 22 -30.78 11.81 57.67
N PRO A 23 -30.11 11.34 56.61
CA PRO A 23 -30.69 11.37 55.28
C PRO A 23 -32.01 10.58 55.28
N SER A 24 -33.00 11.15 54.61
CA SER A 24 -34.29 10.52 54.37
C SER A 24 -34.14 9.30 53.46
N GLN A 25 -35.04 8.32 53.57
CA GLN A 25 -35.04 7.11 52.73
C GLN A 25 -34.95 7.46 51.23
N THR A 26 -35.62 8.54 50.81
CA THR A 26 -35.60 9.06 49.44
C THR A 26 -34.26 9.62 48.99
N GLU A 27 -33.47 10.23 49.89
CA GLU A 27 -32.12 10.71 49.57
C GLU A 27 -31.15 9.54 49.41
N TYR A 28 -31.33 8.48 50.20
CA TYR A 28 -30.56 7.24 50.07
C TYR A 28 -30.85 6.54 48.72
N ASP A 29 -32.11 6.41 48.34
CA ASP A 29 -32.51 5.79 47.08
C ASP A 29 -32.00 6.60 45.86
N GLN A 30 -32.02 7.93 45.95
CA GLN A 30 -31.44 8.79 44.91
C GLN A 30 -29.92 8.66 44.80
N GLN A 31 -29.21 8.52 45.92
CA GLN A 31 -27.76 8.27 45.90
C GLN A 31 -27.44 6.94 45.22
N GLN A 32 -28.15 5.87 45.57
CA GLN A 32 -27.96 4.55 44.95
C GLN A 32 -28.21 4.57 43.42
N LEU A 33 -29.25 5.28 42.97
CA LEU A 33 -29.51 5.46 41.54
C LEU A 33 -28.39 6.22 40.83
N ASN A 34 -27.89 7.30 41.43
CA ASN A 34 -26.79 8.08 40.88
C ASN A 34 -25.49 7.26 40.82
N GLU A 35 -25.19 6.46 41.84
CA GLU A 35 -24.03 5.56 41.87
C GLU A 35 -24.10 4.51 40.74
N LEU A 36 -25.26 3.87 40.56
CA LEU A 36 -25.47 2.91 39.48
C LEU A 36 -25.34 3.56 38.09
N GLN A 37 -25.84 4.78 37.94
CA GLN A 37 -25.75 5.53 36.68
C GLN A 37 -24.31 5.97 36.39
N GLU A 38 -23.55 6.36 37.41
CA GLU A 38 -22.12 6.68 37.33
C GLU A 38 -21.31 5.43 36.93
N GLN A 39 -21.54 4.30 37.57
CA GLN A 39 -20.88 3.03 37.23
C GLN A 39 -21.16 2.62 35.78
N LYS A 40 -22.42 2.73 35.34
CA LYS A 40 -22.79 2.45 33.94
C LYS A 40 -22.04 3.38 32.98
N ARG A 41 -22.01 4.69 33.26
CA ARG A 41 -21.28 5.65 32.41
C ARG A 41 -19.79 5.33 32.34
N GLN A 42 -19.16 5.00 33.45
CA GLN A 42 -17.75 4.63 33.48
C GLN A 42 -17.48 3.38 32.65
N LYS A 43 -18.34 2.37 32.78
CA LYS A 43 -18.26 1.16 31.96
C LYS A 43 -18.42 1.46 30.48
N ASP A 44 -19.43 2.24 30.11
CA ASP A 44 -19.68 2.63 28.71
C ASP A 44 -18.48 3.39 28.12
N LEU A 45 -17.83 4.26 28.91
CA LEU A 45 -16.60 4.96 28.52
C LEU A 45 -15.42 4.00 28.32
N LEU A 46 -15.24 3.01 29.20
CA LEU A 46 -14.19 2.00 29.06
C LEU A 46 -14.42 1.10 27.84
N ASP A 47 -15.67 0.67 27.63
CA ASP A 47 -16.04 -0.16 26.49
C ASP A 47 -15.88 0.60 25.17
N ALA A 48 -16.25 1.88 25.12
CA ALA A 48 -16.01 2.75 23.97
C ALA A 48 -14.52 2.90 23.67
N LYS A 49 -13.67 3.12 24.70
CA LYS A 49 -12.21 3.19 24.54
C LYS A 49 -11.63 1.88 24.03
N ALA A 50 -12.05 0.74 24.61
CA ALA A 50 -11.60 -0.57 24.18
C ALA A 50 -12.03 -0.87 22.73
N GLN A 51 -13.23 -0.44 22.33
CA GLN A 51 -13.71 -0.58 20.96
C GLN A 51 -12.92 0.29 19.99
N ALA A 52 -12.62 1.55 20.35
CA ALA A 52 -11.79 2.43 19.54
C ALA A 52 -10.38 1.85 19.32
N GLU A 53 -9.77 1.32 20.37
CA GLU A 53 -8.45 0.66 20.30
C GLU A 53 -8.48 -0.57 19.39
N ARG A 54 -9.49 -1.44 19.55
CA ARG A 54 -9.68 -2.60 18.65
C ARG A 54 -9.84 -2.18 17.20
N ASN A 55 -10.62 -1.13 16.94
CA ASN A 55 -10.83 -0.60 15.59
C ASN A 55 -9.54 -0.01 15.01
N TYR A 56 -8.77 0.72 15.81
CA TYR A 56 -7.48 1.25 15.41
C TYR A 56 -6.53 0.12 15.02
N GLN A 57 -6.37 -0.90 15.87
CA GLN A 57 -5.52 -2.06 15.60
C GLN A 57 -5.94 -2.80 14.33
N LYS A 58 -7.25 -3.04 14.13
CA LYS A 58 -7.77 -3.66 12.91
C LYS A 58 -7.47 -2.84 11.66
N THR A 59 -7.53 -1.51 11.76
CA THR A 59 -7.19 -0.62 10.63
C THR A 59 -5.70 -0.64 10.36
N GLN A 60 -4.85 -0.59 11.38
CA GLN A 60 -3.40 -0.72 11.22
C GLN A 60 -3.02 -2.05 10.58
N LYS A 61 -3.62 -3.16 11.04
CA LYS A 61 -3.41 -4.48 10.45
C LYS A 61 -3.78 -4.52 8.97
N ARG A 62 -4.96 -4.01 8.61
CA ARG A 62 -5.42 -3.92 7.22
C ARG A 62 -4.50 -3.08 6.35
N ARG A 63 -4.03 -1.93 6.85
CA ARG A 63 -3.05 -1.09 6.12
C ARG A 63 -1.74 -1.83 5.90
N ASN A 64 -1.22 -2.52 6.91
CA ASN A 64 0.01 -3.29 6.81
C ASN A 64 -0.14 -4.46 5.82
N GLU A 65 -1.28 -5.15 5.85
CA GLU A 65 -1.60 -6.21 4.88
C GLU A 65 -1.68 -5.67 3.45
N GLN A 66 -2.35 -4.52 3.24
CA GLN A 66 -2.43 -3.86 1.94
C GLN A 66 -1.05 -3.38 1.46
N ASN A 67 -0.24 -2.79 2.34
CA ASN A 67 1.13 -2.39 2.00
C ASN A 67 2.00 -3.60 1.66
N ALA A 68 1.85 -4.71 2.38
CA ALA A 68 2.58 -5.94 2.08
C ALA A 68 2.14 -6.54 0.73
N ALA A 69 0.85 -6.50 0.41
CA ALA A 69 0.34 -6.90 -0.91
C ALA A 69 0.89 -6.00 -2.02
N LEU A 70 0.79 -4.68 -1.87
CA LEU A 70 1.33 -3.72 -2.84
C LEU A 70 2.84 -3.90 -3.06
N ASN A 71 3.59 -4.15 -1.98
CA ASN A 71 5.02 -4.43 -2.09
C ASN A 71 5.27 -5.72 -2.86
N ARG A 72 4.48 -6.79 -2.64
CA ARG A 72 4.59 -8.05 -3.40
C ARG A 72 4.24 -7.89 -4.88
N ASP A 73 3.19 -7.14 -5.19
CA ASP A 73 2.74 -6.91 -6.55
C ASP A 73 3.75 -6.05 -7.35
N ASN A 74 4.49 -5.17 -6.65
CA ASN A 74 5.52 -4.31 -7.23
C ASN A 74 6.94 -4.77 -6.86
N GLU A 75 7.13 -6.03 -6.46
CA GLU A 75 8.45 -6.56 -6.15
C GLU A 75 9.33 -6.51 -7.40
N THR A 76 10.53 -5.93 -7.29
CA THR A 76 11.54 -6.08 -8.34
C THR A 76 11.99 -7.53 -8.41
N GLU A 77 12.44 -7.98 -9.57
CA GLU A 77 12.93 -9.35 -9.75
C GLU A 77 14.06 -9.72 -8.75
N SER A 78 14.88 -8.72 -8.35
CA SER A 78 15.91 -8.89 -7.31
C SER A 78 15.32 -9.19 -5.93
N LEU A 79 14.26 -8.49 -5.52
CA LEU A 79 13.57 -8.73 -4.24
C LEU A 79 12.86 -10.09 -4.24
N ARG A 80 12.19 -10.44 -5.35
CA ARG A 80 11.56 -11.74 -5.56
C ARG A 80 12.59 -12.87 -5.43
N HIS A 81 13.74 -12.70 -6.07
CA HIS A 81 14.86 -13.65 -5.99
C HIS A 81 15.40 -13.80 -4.57
N GLN A 82 15.65 -12.70 -3.86
CA GLN A 82 16.13 -12.73 -2.46
C GLN A 82 15.15 -13.48 -1.54
N ARG A 83 13.84 -13.22 -1.68
CA ARG A 83 12.80 -13.91 -0.91
C ARG A 83 12.81 -15.41 -1.17
N GLU A 84 12.95 -15.80 -2.43
CA GLU A 84 12.95 -17.21 -2.81
C GLU A 84 14.21 -17.94 -2.31
N VAL A 85 15.38 -17.30 -2.40
CA VAL A 85 16.63 -17.80 -1.81
C VAL A 85 16.48 -17.97 -0.30
N ALA A 86 15.93 -16.98 0.40
CA ALA A 86 15.66 -17.07 1.84
C ALA A 86 14.69 -18.22 2.16
N ARG A 87 13.61 -18.38 1.37
CA ARG A 87 12.63 -19.46 1.52
C ARG A 87 13.28 -20.84 1.36
N ILE A 88 14.08 -21.03 0.31
CA ILE A 88 14.80 -22.29 0.05
C ILE A 88 15.82 -22.55 1.17
N THR A 89 16.53 -21.52 1.62
CA THR A 89 17.54 -21.62 2.68
C THR A 89 16.91 -21.96 4.05
N ALA A 90 15.71 -21.44 4.33
CA ALA A 90 14.97 -21.73 5.56
C ALA A 90 14.43 -23.17 5.64
N MET A 91 14.46 -23.94 4.54
CA MET A 91 14.07 -25.35 4.51
C MET A 91 15.18 -26.24 5.13
N GLN A 92 15.34 -26.15 6.44
CA GLN A 92 16.42 -26.79 7.18
C GLN A 92 16.34 -28.33 7.20
N TYR A 93 15.12 -28.89 7.14
CA TYR A 93 14.91 -30.35 7.14
C TYR A 93 14.92 -30.99 5.74
N ALA A 94 14.98 -30.18 4.68
CA ALA A 94 15.09 -30.70 3.33
C ALA A 94 16.51 -31.26 3.09
N ASP A 95 16.60 -32.28 2.24
CA ASP A 95 17.88 -32.81 1.77
C ASP A 95 18.74 -31.68 1.18
N ALA A 96 20.01 -31.63 1.58
CA ALA A 96 20.95 -30.60 1.15
C ALA A 96 21.13 -30.57 -0.37
N ALA A 97 21.17 -31.72 -1.04
CA ALA A 97 21.29 -31.80 -2.49
C ALA A 97 20.05 -31.20 -3.19
N VAL A 98 18.86 -31.50 -2.67
CA VAL A 98 17.59 -30.95 -3.19
C VAL A 98 17.53 -29.44 -2.99
N ARG A 99 17.93 -28.96 -1.80
CA ARG A 99 17.98 -27.52 -1.48
C ARG A 99 18.97 -26.77 -2.38
N ASN A 100 20.18 -27.30 -2.56
CA ASN A 100 21.20 -26.68 -3.40
C ASN A 100 20.77 -26.66 -4.88
N ALA A 101 20.22 -27.75 -5.40
CA ALA A 101 19.68 -27.78 -6.76
C ALA A 101 18.51 -26.79 -6.95
N ALA A 102 17.69 -26.57 -5.92
CA ALA A 102 16.65 -25.56 -5.95
C ALA A 102 17.22 -24.13 -5.97
N LEU A 103 18.26 -23.85 -5.18
CA LEU A 103 18.96 -22.56 -5.21
C LEU A 103 19.58 -22.27 -6.57
N GLU A 104 20.22 -23.26 -7.19
CA GLU A 104 20.82 -23.10 -8.53
C GLU A 104 19.78 -22.75 -9.59
N ARG A 105 18.64 -23.46 -9.61
CA ARG A 105 17.54 -23.15 -10.53
C ARG A 105 16.98 -21.74 -10.34
N GLU A 106 16.90 -21.28 -9.09
CA GLU A 106 16.44 -19.93 -8.79
C GLU A 106 17.47 -18.86 -9.20
N ASN A 107 18.77 -19.11 -8.97
CA ASN A 107 19.85 -18.25 -9.47
C ASN A 107 19.85 -18.14 -10.99
N GLU A 108 19.64 -19.26 -11.70
CA GLU A 108 19.54 -19.26 -13.16
C GLU A 108 18.32 -18.47 -13.67
N ARG A 109 17.17 -18.62 -13.03
CA ARG A 109 15.96 -17.86 -13.37
C ARG A 109 16.20 -16.36 -13.21
N HIS A 110 16.77 -15.94 -12.08
CA HIS A 110 17.12 -14.55 -11.83
C HIS A 110 18.10 -14.01 -12.87
N LYS A 111 19.16 -14.79 -13.21
CA LYS A 111 20.11 -14.42 -14.26
C LYS A 111 19.44 -14.23 -15.63
N LYS A 112 18.51 -15.11 -16.01
CA LYS A 112 17.74 -15.01 -17.26
C LYS A 112 16.81 -13.79 -17.26
N ALA A 113 16.14 -13.51 -16.14
CA ALA A 113 15.28 -12.34 -16.02
C ALA A 113 16.07 -11.03 -16.11
N MET A 114 17.23 -10.95 -15.45
CA MET A 114 18.15 -9.82 -15.56
C MET A 114 18.72 -9.64 -16.97
N ALA A 115 18.97 -10.73 -17.70
CA ALA A 115 19.39 -10.65 -19.09
C ALA A 115 18.28 -10.07 -19.98
N ARG A 116 17.03 -10.53 -19.82
CA ARG A 116 15.86 -10.01 -20.55
C ARG A 116 15.61 -8.52 -20.28
N GLN A 117 15.83 -8.06 -19.04
CA GLN A 117 15.72 -6.63 -18.72
C GLN A 117 16.79 -5.78 -19.43
N LYS A 118 17.95 -6.37 -19.75
CA LYS A 118 19.03 -5.69 -20.49
C LYS A 118 18.84 -5.74 -22.00
N GLU A 119 18.06 -6.68 -22.51
CA GLU A 119 17.74 -6.75 -23.93
C GLU A 119 16.86 -5.57 -24.31
N LYS A 120 17.37 -4.72 -25.21
CA LYS A 120 16.57 -3.64 -25.78
C LYS A 120 15.42 -4.25 -26.58
N PRO A 121 14.19 -3.69 -26.50
CA PRO A 121 13.12 -4.13 -27.37
C PRO A 121 13.61 -4.01 -28.82
N LYS A 122 13.35 -5.04 -29.62
CA LYS A 122 13.68 -5.01 -31.05
C LYS A 122 13.07 -3.73 -31.63
N ALA A 123 13.90 -2.92 -32.26
CA ALA A 123 13.44 -1.69 -32.89
C ALA A 123 12.33 -2.03 -33.88
N TYR A 124 11.23 -1.30 -33.83
CA TYR A 124 10.20 -1.40 -34.85
C TYR A 124 10.81 -0.88 -36.16
N HIS A 125 11.08 -1.81 -37.09
CA HIS A 125 11.53 -1.47 -38.43
C HIS A 125 10.30 -1.33 -39.31
N ASN A 126 9.97 -0.09 -39.70
CA ASN A 126 8.95 0.15 -40.72
C ASN A 126 9.59 -0.09 -42.09
N ASP A 127 9.32 -1.26 -42.67
CA ASP A 127 9.84 -1.67 -43.98
C ASP A 127 9.12 -0.99 -45.16
N GLU A 128 8.12 -0.14 -44.93
CA GLU A 128 7.33 0.50 -46.00
C GLU A 128 8.17 1.47 -46.80
N ALA A 129 9.07 2.22 -46.16
CA ALA A 129 10.00 3.10 -46.86
C ALA A 129 10.95 2.30 -47.78
N GLY A 130 11.44 1.15 -47.31
CA GLY A 130 12.25 0.24 -48.10
C GLY A 130 11.48 -0.39 -49.26
N ARG A 131 10.23 -0.80 -49.01
CA ARG A 131 9.33 -1.32 -50.05
C ARG A 131 8.99 -0.27 -51.12
N LEU A 132 8.70 0.95 -50.71
CA LEU A 132 8.37 2.05 -51.62
C LEU A 132 9.58 2.44 -52.47
N LEU A 133 10.78 2.50 -51.88
CA LEU A 133 12.02 2.76 -52.61
C LEU A 133 12.30 1.66 -53.64
N LEU A 134 12.09 0.39 -53.27
CA LEU A 134 12.24 -0.74 -54.19
C LEU A 134 11.23 -0.66 -55.36
N GLN A 135 9.97 -0.31 -55.07
CA GLN A 135 8.95 -0.12 -56.10
C GLN A 135 9.32 1.00 -57.07
N TYR A 136 9.80 2.13 -56.56
CA TYR A 136 10.20 3.28 -57.38
C TYR A 136 11.42 2.95 -58.24
N SER A 137 12.41 2.24 -57.69
CA SER A 137 13.58 1.78 -58.43
C SER A 137 13.20 0.83 -59.58
N GLN A 138 12.27 -0.09 -59.35
CA GLN A 138 11.78 -0.98 -60.41
C GLN A 138 11.03 -0.20 -61.50
N GLN A 139 10.23 0.80 -61.14
CA GLN A 139 9.54 1.65 -62.10
C GLN A 139 10.52 2.45 -62.96
N GLN A 140 11.58 3.00 -62.34
CA GLN A 140 12.64 3.71 -63.06
C GLN A 140 13.38 2.82 -64.05
N ALA A 141 13.74 1.59 -63.65
CA ALA A 141 14.40 0.64 -64.55
C ALA A 141 13.51 0.27 -65.75
N GLN A 142 12.20 0.14 -65.55
CA GLN A 142 11.26 -0.15 -66.63
C GLN A 142 11.15 1.03 -67.62
N THR A 143 11.05 2.27 -67.13
CA THR A 143 10.96 3.44 -68.00
C THR A 143 12.25 3.65 -68.78
N GLU A 144 13.40 3.48 -68.14
CA GLU A 144 14.71 3.55 -68.80
C GLU A 144 14.86 2.47 -69.88
N GLY A 145 14.39 1.24 -69.61
CA GLY A 145 14.36 0.16 -70.60
C GLY A 145 13.50 0.47 -71.82
N LEU A 146 12.31 1.06 -71.62
CA LEU A 146 11.43 1.50 -72.71
C LEU A 146 12.06 2.64 -73.53
N ILE A 147 12.69 3.61 -72.86
CA ILE A 147 13.40 4.72 -73.53
C ILE A 147 14.57 4.18 -74.36
N ALA A 148 15.35 3.25 -73.83
CA ALA A 148 16.45 2.62 -74.54
C ALA A 148 15.97 1.83 -75.77
N ALA A 149 14.89 1.04 -75.62
CA ALA A 149 14.30 0.30 -76.73
C ALA A 149 13.73 1.23 -77.81
N ALA A 150 13.06 2.32 -77.43
CA ALA A 150 12.56 3.32 -78.36
C ALA A 150 13.70 3.96 -79.17
N LYS A 151 14.80 4.35 -78.51
CA LYS A 151 16.01 4.90 -79.17
C LYS A 151 16.63 3.91 -80.16
N LEU A 152 16.72 2.62 -79.80
CA LEU A 152 17.23 1.58 -80.70
C LEU A 152 16.29 1.33 -81.89
N SER A 153 14.99 1.48 -81.70
CA SER A 153 14.01 1.31 -82.78
C SER A 153 14.03 2.46 -83.80
N THR A 154 14.33 3.68 -83.37
CA THR A 154 14.43 4.85 -84.25
C THR A 154 15.74 4.88 -85.02
N THR A 155 16.87 4.50 -84.41
CA THR A 155 18.15 4.36 -85.12
C THR A 155 18.07 3.22 -86.15
N ARG A 156 17.55 2.05 -85.78
CA ARG A 156 17.41 0.89 -86.70
C ARG A 156 16.47 1.16 -87.88
N LYS A 157 15.48 2.06 -87.76
CA LYS A 157 14.61 2.49 -88.88
C LYS A 157 15.31 3.46 -89.83
N ASN A 158 16.24 4.27 -89.34
CA ASN A 158 16.97 5.24 -90.15
C ASN A 158 18.15 4.59 -90.89
N ASP A 159 18.71 3.49 -90.37
CA ASP A 159 19.84 2.78 -91.00
C ASP A 159 19.42 1.73 -92.05
N GLY A 160 18.11 1.50 -92.23
CA GLY A 160 17.55 0.53 -93.19
C GLY A 160 16.94 1.16 -94.46
N SER A 161 17.13 2.46 -94.67
CA SER A 161 16.67 3.19 -95.86
C SER A 161 17.88 3.73 -96.63
N ALA A 162 18.63 2.83 -97.27
CA ALA A 162 19.67 3.14 -98.25
C ALA A 162 19.49 2.25 -99.48
#